data_AF-A0A679I278-F1
#
_entry.id   AF-A0A679I278-F1
#
_cell.length_a   1.000
_cell.length_b   1.000
_cell.length_c   1.000
_cell.angle_alpha   90.00
_cell.angle_beta   90.00
_cell.angle_gamma   90.00
#
_symmetry.space_group_name_H-M   'P 1'
#
loop_
_entity.id
_entity.type
_entity.pdbx_description
1 polymer ?
#
loop_
_entity_poly.entity_id
_entity_poly.type
_entity_poly.pdbx_seq_one_letter_code
_entity_poly.pdbx_strand_id
1 'polypeptide(L)'
;MGEHIITDPVAQEYFREGTTELEKTQSADAVLRKAESFGRKDARDDVMQSAFYYLAAANFLETRDQARSSHAYHQAGCQLHRLEQFTQAGRAYSNAGHMGERAAHTAVDDPVRHDLQHFAVRSYSRANHCFAEAGELDWSETEYLNERNARVIWAKMQGRHPWAQLAWKATSNYGTSFSRWGLWVLGTIGIFSLLYEWFFRIHWLQPMEDMTVVHWIPVWSGIYYSVNVTAALGLVDHQPSNMISQGVVILNVLIGYILLGIGIGIIGKIIRTR
;
A
#
# COMPACT_ATOMS: atom_id res chain seq x y z
N MET A 1 -21.14 2.16 1.08
CA MET A 1 -21.65 2.21 2.47
C MET A 1 -22.25 0.85 2.75
N GLY A 2 -21.50 -0.04 3.41
CA GLY A 2 -22.07 -1.26 3.97
C GLY A 2 -22.69 -0.92 5.32
N GLU A 3 -23.87 -1.46 5.62
CA GLU A 3 -24.47 -1.35 6.96
C GLU A 3 -23.44 -1.79 8.01
N HIS A 4 -23.02 -0.86 8.86
CA HIS A 4 -22.24 -1.17 10.04
C HIS A 4 -23.14 -1.90 11.02
N ILE A 5 -23.22 -3.22 10.91
CA ILE A 5 -23.96 -4.05 11.87
C ILE A 5 -23.18 -4.02 13.18
N ILE A 6 -23.61 -3.16 14.11
CA ILE A 6 -23.18 -3.19 15.50
C ILE A 6 -23.90 -4.39 16.14
N THR A 7 -23.16 -5.45 16.45
CA THR A 7 -23.72 -6.70 16.97
C THR A 7 -23.98 -6.67 18.47
N ASP A 8 -23.30 -5.78 19.20
CA ASP A 8 -23.47 -5.63 20.64
C ASP A 8 -24.64 -4.66 20.94
N PRO A 9 -25.67 -5.09 21.69
CA PRO A 9 -26.84 -4.27 21.99
C PRO A 9 -26.50 -3.03 22.82
N VAL A 10 -25.51 -3.10 23.72
CA VAL A 10 -25.10 -1.96 24.56
C VAL A 10 -24.38 -0.92 23.70
N ALA A 11 -23.50 -1.37 22.81
CA ALA A 11 -22.86 -0.52 21.81
C ALA A 11 -23.86 0.18 20.89
N GLN A 12 -24.91 -0.54 20.46
CA GLN A 12 -25.96 0.01 19.62
C GLN A 12 -26.76 1.09 20.36
N GLU A 13 -27.01 0.89 21.66
CA GLU A 13 -27.66 1.89 22.50
C GLU A 13 -26.83 3.16 22.61
N TYR A 14 -25.53 3.06 22.93
CA TYR A 14 -24.65 4.24 23.01
C TYR A 14 -24.54 4.99 21.68
N PHE A 15 -24.47 4.27 20.56
CA PHE A 15 -24.48 4.90 19.24
C PHE A 15 -25.79 5.68 19.00
N ARG A 16 -26.94 5.05 19.31
CA ARG A 16 -28.27 5.67 19.15
C ARG A 16 -28.47 6.88 20.06
N GLU A 17 -27.96 6.84 21.28
CA GLU A 17 -27.96 7.99 22.19
C GLU A 17 -27.16 9.15 21.60
N GLY A 18 -25.96 8.87 21.11
CA GLY A 18 -25.11 9.87 20.46
C GLY A 18 -25.79 10.51 19.24
N THR A 19 -26.42 9.71 18.37
CA THR A 19 -27.16 10.25 17.21
C THR A 19 -28.36 11.09 17.64
N THR A 20 -29.11 10.65 18.65
CA THR A 20 -30.26 11.40 19.19
C THR A 20 -29.82 12.75 19.79
N GLU A 21 -28.67 12.78 20.46
CA GLU A 21 -28.10 14.01 21.02
C GLU A 21 -27.66 14.98 19.90
N LEU A 22 -27.03 14.47 18.84
CA LEU A 22 -26.63 15.25 17.66
C LEU A 22 -27.83 15.86 16.92
N GLU A 23 -28.92 15.11 16.78
CA GLU A 23 -30.15 15.61 16.16
C GLU A 23 -30.79 16.75 16.97
N LYS A 24 -30.74 16.65 18.31
CA LYS A 24 -31.28 17.69 19.21
C LYS A 24 -30.44 18.95 19.23
N THR A 25 -29.11 18.82 19.32
CA THR A 25 -28.21 19.98 19.44
C THR A 25 -27.81 20.57 18.09
N GLN A 26 -27.96 19.81 17.00
CA GLN A 26 -27.45 20.12 15.66
C GLN A 26 -25.95 20.45 15.63
N SER A 27 -25.19 20.07 16.65
CA SER A 27 -23.75 20.31 16.76
C SER A 27 -23.02 19.11 17.35
N ALA A 28 -21.91 18.75 16.71
CA ALA A 28 -21.04 17.68 17.17
C ALA A 28 -20.19 18.04 18.39
N ASP A 29 -20.05 19.33 18.74
CA ASP A 29 -19.12 19.78 19.78
C ASP A 29 -19.47 19.27 21.19
N ALA A 30 -20.77 19.17 21.49
CA ALA A 30 -21.23 18.62 22.76
C ALA A 30 -20.93 17.13 22.87
N VAL A 31 -21.25 16.38 21.80
CA VAL A 31 -21.07 14.93 21.74
C VAL A 31 -19.58 14.54 21.72
N LEU A 32 -18.73 15.29 21.01
CA LEU A 32 -17.29 15.07 21.01
C LEU A 32 -16.66 15.34 22.39
N ARG A 33 -17.05 16.40 23.09
CA ARG A 33 -16.56 16.68 24.46
C ARG A 33 -17.00 15.60 25.44
N LYS A 34 -18.23 15.08 25.27
CA LYS A 34 -18.76 13.97 26.07
C LYS A 34 -18.01 12.66 25.75
N ALA A 35 -17.74 12.38 24.48
CA ALA A 35 -16.91 11.25 24.08
C ALA A 35 -15.51 11.32 24.71
N GLU A 36 -14.88 12.50 24.71
CA GLU A 36 -13.56 12.71 25.30
C GLU A 36 -13.57 12.51 26.82
N SER A 37 -14.59 13.01 27.52
CA SER A 37 -14.69 12.86 28.98
C SER A 37 -14.84 11.40 29.41
N PHE A 38 -15.59 10.60 28.64
CA PHE A 38 -15.67 9.15 28.84
C PHE A 38 -14.36 8.44 28.49
N GLY A 39 -13.69 8.82 27.39
CA GLY A 39 -12.46 8.16 26.94
C GLY A 39 -11.25 8.33 27.86
N ARG A 40 -11.27 9.34 28.74
CA ARG A 40 -10.27 9.55 29.79
C ARG A 40 -10.39 8.58 30.97
N LYS A 41 -11.51 7.87 31.07
CA LYS A 41 -11.71 6.83 32.08
C LYS A 41 -11.21 5.49 31.54
N ASP A 42 -10.84 4.59 32.45
CA ASP A 42 -10.30 3.27 32.10
C ASP A 42 -11.33 2.14 32.19
N ALA A 43 -12.54 2.40 32.68
CA ALA A 43 -13.58 1.39 32.71
C ALA A 43 -14.00 1.02 31.28
N ARG A 44 -14.10 -0.29 31.01
CA ARG A 44 -14.43 -0.83 29.68
C ARG A 44 -15.70 -0.20 29.09
N ASP A 45 -16.73 -0.02 29.91
CA ASP A 45 -18.02 0.56 29.48
C ASP A 45 -17.88 2.05 29.09
N ASP A 46 -17.10 2.82 29.85
CA ASP A 46 -16.82 4.23 29.51
C ASP A 46 -16.01 4.34 28.21
N VAL A 47 -15.02 3.46 27.99
CA VAL A 47 -14.25 3.41 26.73
C VAL A 47 -15.15 3.03 25.55
N MET A 48 -16.06 2.07 25.75
CA MET A 48 -17.04 1.68 24.74
C MET A 48 -17.99 2.83 24.40
N GLN A 49 -18.54 3.49 25.41
CA GLN A 49 -19.39 4.67 25.20
C GLN A 49 -18.64 5.78 24.45
N SER A 50 -17.39 6.05 24.83
CA SER A 50 -16.51 7.00 24.13
C SER A 50 -16.36 6.65 22.64
N ALA A 51 -16.05 5.39 22.33
CA ALA A 51 -15.89 4.91 20.96
C ALA A 51 -17.14 5.16 20.10
N PHE A 52 -18.32 4.78 20.59
CA PHE A 52 -19.57 4.91 19.83
C PHE A 52 -20.06 6.35 19.74
N TYR A 53 -19.79 7.21 20.73
CA TYR A 53 -20.06 8.64 20.62
C TYR A 53 -19.15 9.30 19.58
N TYR A 54 -17.87 8.93 19.50
CA TYR A 54 -17.00 9.38 18.41
C TYR A 54 -17.48 8.89 17.04
N LEU A 55 -17.93 7.64 16.91
CA LEU A 55 -18.49 7.12 15.66
C LEU A 55 -19.77 7.87 15.24
N ALA A 56 -20.67 8.14 16.18
CA ALA A 56 -21.89 8.90 15.91
C ALA A 56 -21.57 10.32 15.43
N ALA A 57 -20.64 11.01 16.12
CA ALA A 57 -20.18 12.34 15.74
C ALA A 57 -19.48 12.33 14.37
N ALA A 58 -18.64 11.32 14.09
CA ALA A 58 -17.94 11.18 12.83
C ALA A 58 -18.91 11.05 11.64
N ASN A 59 -19.92 10.17 11.75
CA ASN A 59 -20.98 9.98 10.76
C ASN A 59 -21.76 11.28 10.51
N PHE A 60 -22.13 12.00 11.57
CA PHE A 60 -22.83 13.28 11.44
C PHE A 60 -21.99 14.34 10.72
N LEU A 61 -20.67 14.31 10.91
CA LEU A 61 -19.75 15.28 10.33
C LEU A 61 -19.33 14.97 8.88
N GLU A 62 -19.55 13.76 8.35
CA GLU A 62 -19.04 13.35 7.02
C GLU A 62 -19.39 14.32 5.89
N THR A 63 -20.61 14.86 5.90
CA THR A 63 -21.13 15.77 4.88
C THR A 63 -20.98 17.25 5.24
N ARG A 64 -20.54 17.55 6.47
CA ARG A 64 -20.50 18.91 7.04
C ARG A 64 -19.07 19.42 7.19
N ASP A 65 -18.19 18.58 7.74
CA ASP A 65 -16.79 18.90 8.01
C ASP A 65 -15.97 17.61 7.97
N GLN A 66 -15.38 17.36 6.79
CA GLN A 66 -14.62 16.14 6.52
C GLN A 66 -13.36 16.03 7.39
N ALA A 67 -12.71 17.15 7.71
CA ALA A 67 -11.52 17.15 8.56
C ALA A 67 -11.87 16.73 9.99
N ARG A 68 -12.94 17.29 10.56
CA ARG A 68 -13.41 16.90 11.91
C ARG A 68 -13.97 15.48 11.93
N SER A 69 -14.68 15.07 10.87
CA SER A 69 -15.14 13.68 10.72
C SER A 69 -13.95 12.70 10.72
N SER A 70 -12.89 13.00 9.96
CA SER A 70 -11.66 12.21 9.92
C SER A 70 -11.02 12.05 11.30
N HIS A 71 -10.89 13.15 12.06
CA HIS A 71 -10.38 13.10 13.43
C HIS A 71 -11.28 12.29 14.38
N ALA A 72 -12.60 12.45 14.30
CA ALA A 72 -13.54 11.71 15.13
C ALA A 72 -13.47 10.20 14.86
N TYR A 73 -13.40 9.78 13.58
CA TYR A 73 -13.20 8.39 13.20
C TYR A 73 -11.89 7.82 13.74
N HIS A 74 -10.80 8.60 13.70
CA HIS A 74 -9.51 8.15 14.22
C HIS A 74 -9.56 7.95 15.74
N GLN A 75 -10.20 8.86 16.47
CA GLN A 75 -10.38 8.73 17.92
C GLN A 75 -11.27 7.52 18.26
N ALA A 76 -12.34 7.29 17.51
CA ALA A 76 -13.13 6.06 17.64
C ALA A 76 -12.25 4.82 17.43
N GLY A 77 -11.40 4.79 16.40
CA GLY A 77 -10.44 3.73 16.15
C GLY A 77 -9.49 3.49 17.33
N CYS A 78 -8.98 4.55 17.96
CA CYS A 78 -8.15 4.45 19.16
C CYS A 78 -8.88 3.76 20.30
N GLN A 79 -10.12 4.16 20.59
CA GLN A 79 -10.90 3.57 21.69
C GLN A 79 -11.30 2.11 21.39
N LEU A 80 -11.71 1.81 20.15
CA LEU A 80 -12.05 0.43 19.74
C LEU A 80 -10.82 -0.49 19.79
N HIS A 81 -9.64 0.01 19.43
CA HIS A 81 -8.40 -0.74 19.55
C HIS A 81 -8.06 -1.04 21.02
N ARG A 82 -8.27 -0.10 21.95
CA ARG A 82 -8.13 -0.34 23.40
C ARG A 82 -9.07 -1.43 23.92
N LEU A 83 -10.22 -1.60 23.28
CA LEU A 83 -11.21 -2.64 23.59
C LEU A 83 -10.92 -3.97 22.88
N GLU A 84 -9.80 -4.07 22.16
CA GLU A 84 -9.41 -5.22 21.33
C GLU A 84 -10.44 -5.56 20.24
N GLN A 85 -11.27 -4.58 19.84
CA GLN A 85 -12.21 -4.71 18.73
C GLN A 85 -11.51 -4.36 17.40
N PHE A 86 -10.53 -5.19 17.02
CA PHE A 86 -9.59 -4.88 15.94
C PHE A 86 -10.27 -4.66 14.57
N THR A 87 -11.25 -5.46 14.19
CA THR A 87 -11.99 -5.26 12.93
C THR A 87 -12.70 -3.91 12.91
N GLN A 88 -13.40 -3.55 13.99
CA GLN A 88 -14.14 -2.28 14.09
C GLN A 88 -13.18 -1.10 14.15
N ALA A 89 -12.07 -1.22 14.89
CA ALA A 89 -11.01 -0.23 14.92
C ALA A 89 -10.40 -0.02 13.53
N GLY A 90 -10.12 -1.10 12.80
CA GLY A 90 -9.61 -1.07 11.43
C GLY A 90 -10.53 -0.30 10.48
N ARG A 91 -11.83 -0.56 10.54
CA ARG A 91 -12.84 0.18 9.77
C ARG A 91 -12.90 1.66 10.13
N ALA A 92 -12.86 1.99 11.42
CA ALA A 92 -12.85 3.38 11.87
C ALA A 92 -11.60 4.12 11.38
N TYR A 93 -10.41 3.50 11.47
CA TYR A 93 -9.18 4.08 10.93
C TYR A 93 -9.17 4.19 9.40
N SER A 94 -9.73 3.23 8.67
CA SER A 94 -9.88 3.31 7.21
C SER A 94 -10.79 4.47 6.80
N ASN A 95 -11.94 4.62 7.45
CA ASN A 95 -12.84 5.77 7.26
C ASN A 95 -12.15 7.10 7.61
N ALA A 96 -11.35 7.13 8.69
CA ALA A 96 -10.55 8.30 9.04
C ALA A 96 -9.58 8.67 7.92
N GLY A 97 -8.88 7.68 7.34
CA GLY A 97 -7.99 7.85 6.20
C GLY A 97 -8.71 8.44 4.99
N HIS A 98 -9.83 7.83 4.60
CA HIS A 98 -10.64 8.28 3.47
C HIS A 98 -11.17 9.71 3.64
N MET A 99 -11.70 10.05 4.82
CA MET A 99 -12.17 11.40 5.10
C MET A 99 -11.01 12.40 5.12
N GLY A 100 -9.85 11.99 5.63
CA GLY A 100 -8.64 12.83 5.67
C GLY A 100 -8.13 13.19 4.28
N GLU A 101 -8.09 12.22 3.35
CA GLU A 101 -7.73 12.50 1.95
C GLU A 101 -8.74 13.40 1.26
N ARG A 102 -10.05 13.17 1.45
CA ARG A 102 -11.10 14.05 0.89
C ARG A 102 -10.96 15.48 1.41
N ALA A 103 -10.76 15.63 2.71
CA ALA A 103 -10.54 16.93 3.34
C ALA A 103 -9.29 17.61 2.78
N ALA A 104 -8.17 16.88 2.63
CA ALA A 104 -6.94 17.38 2.04
C ALA A 104 -7.15 17.85 0.59
N HIS A 105 -7.94 17.13 -0.21
CA HIS A 105 -8.27 17.54 -1.57
C HIS A 105 -9.08 18.83 -1.65
N THR A 106 -9.94 19.10 -0.67
CA THR A 106 -10.76 20.32 -0.60
C THR A 106 -10.09 21.50 0.12
N ALA A 107 -8.99 21.26 0.82
CA ALA A 107 -8.30 22.29 1.60
C ALA A 107 -7.65 23.33 0.67
N VAL A 108 -7.89 24.61 0.97
CA VAL A 108 -7.33 25.75 0.22
C VAL A 108 -5.89 26.03 0.65
N ASP A 109 -5.60 25.86 1.94
CA ASP A 109 -4.30 26.15 2.52
C ASP A 109 -3.34 24.97 2.40
N ASP A 110 -2.18 25.21 1.79
CA ASP A 110 -1.13 24.19 1.58
C ASP A 110 -0.66 23.49 2.87
N PRO A 111 -0.44 24.19 4.01
CA PRO A 111 -0.07 23.54 5.26
C PRO A 111 -1.16 22.60 5.79
N VAL A 112 -2.41 23.04 5.76
CA VAL A 112 -3.56 22.24 6.23
C VAL A 112 -3.74 21.00 5.35
N ARG A 113 -3.62 21.16 4.03
CA ARG A 113 -3.64 20.05 3.08
C ARG A 113 -2.56 19.01 3.39
N HIS A 114 -1.34 19.47 3.68
CA HIS A 114 -0.22 18.58 4.01
C HIS A 114 -0.47 17.80 5.29
N ASP A 115 -0.94 18.47 6.34
CA ASP A 115 -1.23 17.85 7.64
C ASP A 115 -2.35 16.80 7.54
N LEU A 116 -3.42 17.12 6.79
CA LEU A 116 -4.53 16.19 6.54
C LEU A 116 -4.08 14.97 5.72
N GLN A 117 -3.22 15.17 4.71
CA GLN A 117 -2.68 14.05 3.93
C GLN A 117 -1.77 13.17 4.78
N HIS A 118 -0.93 13.75 5.63
CA HIS A 118 -0.10 12.99 6.57
C HIS A 118 -0.95 12.23 7.59
N PHE A 119 -2.03 12.85 8.07
CA PHE A 119 -2.99 12.21 8.96
C PHE A 119 -3.68 11.00 8.30
N ALA A 120 -4.04 11.11 7.02
CA ALA A 120 -4.60 10.00 6.27
C ALA A 120 -3.62 8.82 6.16
N VAL A 121 -2.35 9.07 5.84
CA VAL A 121 -1.29 8.04 5.81
C VAL A 121 -1.21 7.30 7.14
N ARG A 122 -1.21 8.04 8.26
CA ARG A 122 -1.17 7.43 9.61
C ARG A 122 -2.40 6.57 9.88
N SER A 123 -3.57 7.05 9.48
CA SER A 123 -4.84 6.35 9.71
C SER A 123 -4.90 5.05 8.92
N TYR A 124 -4.56 5.04 7.62
CA TYR A 124 -4.47 3.80 6.84
C TYR A 124 -3.44 2.81 7.40
N SER A 125 -2.28 3.31 7.87
CA SER A 125 -1.28 2.46 8.51
C SER A 125 -1.85 1.76 9.75
N ARG A 126 -2.59 2.48 10.60
CA ARG A 126 -3.28 1.89 11.76
C ARG A 126 -4.36 0.91 11.36
N ALA A 127 -5.13 1.22 10.32
CA ALA A 127 -6.18 0.34 9.79
C ALA A 127 -5.58 -0.99 9.31
N ASN A 128 -4.50 -0.94 8.51
CA ASN A 128 -3.76 -2.10 8.05
C ASN A 128 -3.31 -3.01 9.21
N HIS A 129 -2.71 -2.42 10.25
CA HIS A 129 -2.30 -3.18 11.44
C HIS A 129 -3.48 -3.84 12.15
N CYS A 130 -4.59 -3.13 12.37
CA CYS A 130 -5.76 -3.69 13.03
C CYS A 130 -6.39 -4.85 12.23
N PHE A 131 -6.50 -4.73 10.91
CA PHE A 131 -7.01 -5.82 10.08
C PHE A 131 -6.06 -7.02 10.07
N ALA A 132 -4.74 -6.80 10.07
CA ALA A 132 -3.76 -7.88 10.18
C ALA A 132 -3.87 -8.61 11.52
N GLU A 133 -4.06 -7.89 12.62
CA GLU A 133 -4.27 -8.45 13.97
C GLU A 133 -5.59 -9.23 14.07
N ALA A 134 -6.64 -8.77 13.39
CA ALA A 134 -7.92 -9.48 13.29
C ALA A 134 -7.87 -10.72 12.37
N GLY A 135 -6.78 -10.94 11.63
CA GLY A 135 -6.68 -11.99 10.61
C GLY A 135 -7.42 -11.66 9.30
N GLU A 136 -7.92 -10.44 9.13
CA GLU A 136 -8.60 -9.96 7.91
C GLU A 136 -7.58 -9.50 6.85
N LEU A 137 -6.83 -10.45 6.30
CA LEU A 137 -5.68 -10.19 5.43
C LEU A 137 -6.04 -9.41 4.14
N ASP A 138 -7.20 -9.68 3.54
CA ASP A 138 -7.64 -8.96 2.33
C ASP A 138 -7.91 -7.47 2.59
N TRP A 139 -8.50 -7.16 3.75
CA TRP A 139 -8.73 -5.79 4.20
C TRP A 139 -7.42 -5.12 4.59
N SER A 140 -6.53 -5.83 5.28
CA SER A 140 -5.17 -5.37 5.60
C SER A 140 -4.39 -5.00 4.32
N GLU A 141 -4.43 -5.84 3.29
CA GLU A 141 -3.78 -5.54 2.01
C GLU A 141 -4.38 -4.29 1.34
N THR A 142 -5.71 -4.18 1.35
CA THR A 142 -6.41 -3.00 0.79
C THR A 142 -5.93 -1.72 1.49
N GLU A 143 -5.87 -1.72 2.81
CA GLU A 143 -5.40 -0.55 3.56
C GLU A 143 -3.91 -0.28 3.43
N TYR A 144 -3.09 -1.32 3.28
CA TYR A 144 -1.68 -1.16 2.91
C TYR A 144 -1.53 -0.43 1.57
N LEU A 145 -2.34 -0.79 0.57
CA LEU A 145 -2.32 -0.12 -0.73
C LEU A 145 -2.77 1.34 -0.64
N ASN A 146 -3.83 1.62 0.14
CA ASN A 146 -4.31 2.97 0.41
C ASN A 146 -3.23 3.82 1.09
N GLU A 147 -2.57 3.29 2.12
CA GLU A 147 -1.46 3.93 2.82
C GLU A 147 -0.32 4.30 1.87
N ARG A 148 0.10 3.37 0.99
CA ARG A 148 1.17 3.60 0.02
C ARG A 148 0.79 4.65 -1.03
N ASN A 149 -0.45 4.65 -1.51
CA ASN A 149 -0.95 5.66 -2.42
C ASN A 149 -0.97 7.05 -1.76
N ALA A 150 -1.49 7.15 -0.53
CA ALA A 150 -1.52 8.38 0.24
C ALA A 150 -0.11 8.92 0.50
N ARG A 151 0.87 8.03 0.73
CA ARG A 151 2.28 8.39 0.95
C ARG A 151 2.94 8.96 -0.31
N VAL A 152 2.60 8.44 -1.50
CA VAL A 152 3.07 9.01 -2.78
C VAL A 152 2.55 10.43 -2.95
N ILE A 153 1.27 10.67 -2.66
CA ILE A 153 0.66 12.00 -2.73
C ILE A 153 1.34 12.96 -1.74
N TRP A 154 1.51 12.53 -0.49
CA TRP A 154 2.21 13.31 0.53
C TRP A 154 3.66 13.65 0.15
N ALA A 155 4.39 12.70 -0.42
CA ALA A 155 5.76 12.94 -0.88
C ALA A 155 5.81 14.00 -1.99
N LYS A 156 4.86 13.98 -2.94
CA LYS A 156 4.73 15.02 -3.97
C LYS A 156 4.46 16.39 -3.36
N MET A 157 3.62 16.48 -2.33
CA MET A 157 3.35 17.73 -1.61
C MET A 157 4.60 18.30 -0.91
N GLN A 158 5.55 17.45 -0.50
CA GLN A 158 6.84 17.88 0.04
C GLN A 158 7.85 18.32 -1.04
N GLY A 159 7.46 18.36 -2.32
CA GLY A 159 8.38 18.59 -3.43
C GLY A 159 9.34 17.43 -3.69
N ARG A 160 9.11 16.25 -3.09
CA ARG A 160 9.91 15.06 -3.36
C ARG A 160 9.38 14.32 -4.58
N HIS A 161 10.27 13.70 -5.34
CA HIS A 161 9.92 12.86 -6.47
C HIS A 161 9.85 11.38 -6.05
N PRO A 162 8.65 10.79 -5.89
CA PRO A 162 8.51 9.42 -5.37
C PRO A 162 8.74 8.36 -6.45
N TRP A 163 9.78 8.52 -7.28
CA TRP A 163 10.03 7.65 -8.44
C TRP A 163 10.20 6.18 -8.04
N ALA A 164 10.94 5.91 -6.97
CA ALA A 164 11.10 4.55 -6.44
C ALA A 164 9.76 3.93 -6.04
N GLN A 165 8.87 4.69 -5.41
CA GLN A 165 7.54 4.21 -5.02
C GLN A 165 6.63 3.99 -6.23
N LEU A 166 6.70 4.86 -7.24
CA LEU A 166 5.95 4.71 -8.48
C LEU A 166 6.44 3.51 -9.30
N ALA A 167 7.75 3.30 -9.39
CA ALA A 167 8.33 2.12 -10.02
C ALA A 167 7.87 0.84 -9.30
N TRP A 168 7.88 0.83 -7.97
CA TRP A 168 7.37 -0.30 -7.18
C TRP A 168 5.86 -0.53 -7.40
N LYS A 169 5.06 0.53 -7.49
CA LYS A 169 3.64 0.42 -7.85
C LYS A 169 3.45 -0.22 -9.23
N ALA A 170 4.25 0.21 -10.21
CA ALA A 170 4.16 -0.28 -11.59
C ALA A 170 4.58 -1.75 -11.71
N THR A 171 5.62 -2.17 -10.99
CA THR A 171 6.16 -3.53 -11.11
C THR A 171 5.31 -4.59 -10.42
N SER A 172 4.78 -4.30 -9.22
CA SER A 172 4.16 -5.33 -8.38
C SER A 172 3.01 -4.80 -7.52
N ASN A 173 2.51 -3.60 -7.78
CA ASN A 173 1.53 -2.91 -6.91
C ASN A 173 2.00 -2.89 -5.45
N TYR A 174 3.22 -2.42 -5.20
CA TYR A 174 3.84 -2.43 -3.87
C TYR A 174 4.06 -3.83 -3.27
N GLY A 175 4.33 -4.82 -4.14
CA GLY A 175 4.63 -6.19 -3.74
C GLY A 175 3.39 -6.98 -3.30
N THR A 176 2.24 -6.74 -3.92
CA THR A 176 1.02 -7.54 -3.68
C THR A 176 0.54 -8.32 -4.91
N SER A 177 0.90 -7.88 -6.12
CA SER A 177 0.49 -8.54 -7.36
C SER A 177 1.60 -9.42 -7.95
N PHE A 178 1.51 -10.72 -7.69
CA PHE A 178 2.42 -11.73 -8.28
C PHE A 178 2.31 -11.77 -9.81
N SER A 179 1.10 -11.66 -10.37
CA SER A 179 0.87 -11.68 -11.81
C SER A 179 1.52 -10.48 -12.53
N ARG A 180 1.42 -9.27 -11.98
CA ARG A 180 2.11 -8.09 -12.53
C ARG A 180 3.62 -8.26 -12.48
N TRP A 181 4.16 -8.74 -11.36
CA TRP A 181 5.59 -9.02 -11.24
C TRP A 181 6.05 -10.05 -12.28
N GLY A 182 5.31 -11.15 -12.43
CA GLY A 182 5.60 -12.18 -13.43
C GLY A 182 5.59 -11.64 -14.86
N LEU A 183 4.64 -10.75 -15.18
CA LEU A 183 4.59 -10.08 -16.49
C LEU A 183 5.82 -9.19 -16.73
N TRP A 184 6.29 -8.48 -15.69
CA TRP A 184 7.53 -7.70 -15.79
C TRP A 184 8.76 -8.58 -15.99
N VAL A 185 8.85 -9.71 -15.28
CA VAL A 185 9.94 -10.69 -15.48
C VAL A 185 9.94 -11.20 -16.92
N LEU A 186 8.79 -11.64 -17.43
CA LEU A 186 8.66 -12.11 -18.81
C LEU A 186 8.95 -11.01 -19.84
N GLY A 187 8.47 -9.79 -19.60
CA GLY A 187 8.71 -8.63 -20.45
C GLY A 187 10.19 -8.24 -20.49
N THR A 188 10.88 -8.24 -19.34
CA THR A 188 12.32 -8.02 -19.24
C THR A 188 13.07 -9.08 -20.03
N ILE A 189 12.76 -10.37 -19.83
CA ILE A 189 13.37 -11.47 -20.59
C ILE A 189 13.14 -11.28 -22.10
N GLY A 190 11.94 -10.90 -22.52
CA GLY A 190 11.61 -10.66 -23.93
C GLY A 190 12.42 -9.50 -24.53
N ILE A 191 12.47 -8.35 -23.86
CA ILE A 191 13.21 -7.16 -24.34
C ILE A 191 14.70 -7.46 -24.45
N PHE A 192 15.30 -8.04 -23.40
CA PHE A 192 16.74 -8.36 -23.42
C PHE A 192 17.05 -9.48 -24.41
N SER A 193 16.18 -10.47 -24.57
CA SER A 193 16.32 -11.48 -25.63
C SER A 193 16.41 -10.86 -27.02
N LEU A 194 15.57 -9.87 -27.34
CA LEU A 194 15.62 -9.16 -28.62
C LEU A 194 16.91 -8.35 -28.78
N LEU A 195 17.36 -7.68 -27.71
CA LEU A 195 18.62 -6.96 -27.70
C LEU A 195 19.82 -7.88 -27.92
N TYR A 196 19.85 -9.06 -27.29
CA TYR A 196 20.94 -10.02 -27.48
C TYR A 196 20.92 -10.66 -28.86
N GLU A 197 19.75 -10.99 -29.40
CA GLU A 197 19.61 -11.41 -30.81
C GLU A 197 20.15 -10.33 -31.76
N TRP A 198 19.85 -9.06 -31.49
CA TRP A 198 20.39 -7.94 -32.27
C TRP A 198 21.92 -7.84 -32.14
N PHE A 199 22.46 -7.90 -30.92
CA PHE A 199 23.89 -7.85 -30.66
C PHE A 199 24.67 -9.00 -31.29
N PHE A 200 24.08 -10.20 -31.32
CA PHE A 200 24.66 -11.33 -32.03
C PHE A 200 24.75 -11.05 -33.54
N ARG A 201 23.67 -10.55 -34.16
CA ARG A 201 23.63 -10.26 -35.61
C ARG A 201 24.61 -9.18 -36.05
N ILE A 202 24.92 -8.22 -35.18
CA ILE A 202 25.92 -7.17 -35.45
C ILE A 202 27.32 -7.51 -34.92
N HIS A 203 27.55 -8.77 -34.52
CA HIS A 203 28.84 -9.29 -34.03
C HIS A 203 29.39 -8.61 -32.77
N TRP A 204 28.51 -8.08 -31.92
CA TRP A 204 28.85 -7.54 -30.59
C TRP A 204 28.83 -8.60 -29.49
N LEU A 205 28.34 -9.80 -29.80
CA LEU A 205 28.50 -10.99 -28.99
C LEU A 205 29.45 -11.94 -29.73
N GLN A 206 30.55 -12.30 -29.09
CA GLN A 206 31.55 -13.20 -29.64
C GLN A 206 31.60 -14.49 -28.82
N PRO A 207 31.87 -15.64 -29.45
CA PRO A 207 32.13 -16.87 -28.73
C PRO A 207 33.28 -16.67 -27.74
N MET A 208 33.18 -17.26 -26.56
CA MET A 208 34.32 -17.35 -25.66
C MET A 208 35.36 -18.29 -26.26
N GLU A 209 36.60 -17.80 -26.43
CA GLU A 209 37.74 -18.61 -26.83
C GLU A 209 37.92 -19.72 -25.77
N ASP A 210 38.02 -20.98 -26.21
CA ASP A 210 38.19 -22.21 -25.40
C ASP A 210 36.93 -23.03 -25.02
N MET A 211 35.73 -22.69 -25.53
CA MET A 211 34.54 -23.55 -25.35
C MET A 211 34.02 -24.15 -26.65
N THR A 212 33.44 -25.36 -26.57
CA THR A 212 32.61 -25.91 -27.65
C THR A 212 31.32 -25.10 -27.72
N VAL A 213 31.33 -24.03 -28.51
CA VAL A 213 30.20 -23.10 -28.61
C VAL A 213 29.05 -23.78 -29.34
N VAL A 214 27.89 -23.83 -28.69
CA VAL A 214 26.66 -24.25 -29.33
C VAL A 214 26.27 -23.20 -30.37
N HIS A 215 25.88 -23.65 -31.57
CA HIS A 215 25.41 -22.74 -32.60
C HIS A 215 24.27 -21.86 -32.11
N TRP A 216 24.35 -20.56 -32.41
CA TRP A 216 23.29 -19.61 -32.07
C TRP A 216 22.01 -19.95 -32.84
N ILE A 217 20.96 -20.30 -32.12
CA ILE A 217 19.63 -20.57 -32.67
C ILE A 217 18.83 -19.27 -32.57
N PRO A 218 18.34 -18.72 -33.70
CA PRO A 218 17.58 -17.48 -33.70
C PRO A 218 16.45 -17.49 -32.68
N VAL A 219 16.30 -16.41 -31.93
CA VAL A 219 15.31 -16.23 -30.85
C VAL A 219 15.63 -17.06 -29.60
N TRP A 220 15.83 -18.38 -29.73
CA TRP A 220 16.02 -19.28 -28.59
C TRP A 220 17.32 -19.00 -27.82
N SER A 221 18.43 -18.77 -28.53
CA SER A 221 19.69 -18.41 -27.89
C SER A 221 19.62 -17.05 -27.20
N GLY A 222 18.87 -16.09 -27.77
CA GLY A 222 18.59 -14.80 -27.13
C GLY A 222 17.79 -14.95 -25.82
N ILE A 223 16.76 -15.79 -25.82
CA ILE A 223 15.95 -16.08 -24.62
C ILE A 223 16.82 -16.75 -23.56
N TYR A 224 17.54 -17.81 -23.94
CA TYR A 224 18.44 -18.54 -23.04
C TYR A 224 19.47 -17.61 -22.40
N TYR A 225 20.13 -16.79 -23.22
CA TYR A 225 21.10 -15.80 -22.75
C TYR A 225 20.44 -14.81 -21.78
N SER A 226 19.26 -14.28 -22.14
CA SER A 226 18.55 -13.34 -21.28
C SER A 226 18.18 -13.97 -19.94
N VAL A 227 17.64 -15.19 -19.92
CA VAL A 227 17.27 -15.88 -18.68
C VAL A 227 18.50 -16.07 -17.79
N ASN A 228 19.61 -16.55 -18.34
CA ASN A 228 20.83 -16.79 -17.56
C ASN A 228 21.44 -15.51 -17.00
N VAL A 229 21.43 -14.42 -17.78
CA VAL A 229 21.93 -13.13 -17.29
C VAL A 229 20.98 -12.50 -16.28
N THR A 230 19.67 -12.50 -16.52
CA THR A 230 18.67 -11.97 -15.58
C THR A 230 18.68 -12.74 -14.26
N ALA A 231 18.89 -14.06 -14.29
CA ALA A 231 19.02 -14.90 -13.11
C ALA A 231 20.43 -14.89 -12.49
N ALA A 232 21.37 -14.12 -13.06
CA ALA A 232 22.77 -14.05 -12.63
C ALA A 232 23.48 -15.42 -12.57
N LEU A 233 23.09 -16.37 -13.42
CA LEU A 233 23.69 -17.71 -13.50
C LEU A 233 25.04 -17.71 -14.23
N GLY A 234 25.26 -16.76 -15.14
CA GLY A 234 26.52 -16.64 -15.89
C GLY A 234 26.78 -17.79 -16.89
N LEU A 235 25.79 -18.64 -17.15
CA LEU A 235 25.87 -19.77 -18.08
C LEU A 235 25.68 -19.29 -19.54
N VAL A 236 26.65 -18.55 -20.07
CA VAL A 236 26.60 -18.00 -21.42
C VAL A 236 27.83 -18.37 -22.23
N ASP A 237 27.61 -18.85 -23.47
CA ASP A 237 28.70 -19.27 -24.36
C ASP A 237 29.29 -18.10 -25.17
N HIS A 238 28.63 -16.94 -25.11
CA HIS A 238 29.01 -15.73 -25.83
C HIS A 238 29.31 -14.61 -24.84
N GLN A 239 30.31 -13.80 -25.13
CA GLN A 239 30.68 -12.64 -24.32
C GLN A 239 30.47 -11.33 -25.09
N PRO A 240 30.07 -10.24 -24.40
CA PRO A 240 29.93 -8.93 -25.01
C PRO A 240 31.29 -8.32 -25.34
N SER A 241 31.57 -8.13 -26.64
CA SER A 241 32.82 -7.56 -27.15
C SER A 241 32.76 -6.02 -27.25
N ASN A 242 31.56 -5.44 -27.26
CA ASN A 242 31.35 -4.01 -27.38
C ASN A 242 30.96 -3.36 -26.03
N MET A 243 31.45 -2.16 -25.74
CA MET A 243 31.13 -1.40 -24.52
C MET A 243 29.61 -1.22 -24.31
N ILE A 244 28.85 -0.97 -25.37
CA ILE A 244 27.39 -0.83 -25.29
C ILE A 244 26.75 -2.16 -24.88
N SER A 245 27.17 -3.27 -25.50
CA SER A 245 26.67 -4.60 -25.15
C SER A 245 27.00 -5.00 -23.71
N GLN A 246 28.19 -4.63 -23.22
CA GLN A 246 28.58 -4.81 -21.82
C GLN A 246 27.67 -4.01 -20.87
N GLY A 247 27.42 -2.74 -21.19
CA GLY A 247 26.50 -1.89 -20.42
C GLY A 247 25.09 -2.46 -20.33
N VAL A 248 24.57 -3.02 -21.44
CA VAL A 248 23.25 -3.67 -21.46
C VAL A 248 23.24 -4.97 -20.65
N VAL A 249 24.30 -5.78 -20.68
CA VAL A 249 24.44 -6.96 -19.82
C VAL A 249 24.44 -6.56 -18.34
N ILE A 250 25.22 -5.55 -17.95
CA ILE A 250 25.25 -5.02 -16.58
C ILE A 250 23.85 -4.55 -16.16
N LEU A 251 23.18 -3.79 -17.01
CA LEU A 251 21.82 -3.32 -16.73
C LEU A 251 20.83 -4.47 -16.55
N ASN A 252 20.92 -5.53 -17.37
CA ASN A 252 20.09 -6.72 -17.23
C ASN A 252 20.28 -7.38 -15.86
N VAL A 253 21.53 -7.56 -15.42
CA VAL A 253 21.85 -8.13 -14.10
C VAL A 253 21.26 -7.27 -12.98
N LEU A 254 21.43 -5.95 -13.04
CA LEU A 254 20.87 -5.03 -12.03
C LEU A 254 19.35 -5.11 -11.96
N ILE A 255 18.67 -5.14 -13.11
CA ILE A 255 17.21 -5.31 -13.17
C ILE A 255 16.81 -6.69 -12.62
N GLY A 256 17.56 -7.74 -12.96
CA GLY A 256 17.37 -9.09 -12.42
C GLY A 256 17.39 -9.12 -10.90
N TYR A 257 18.37 -8.49 -10.26
CA TYR A 257 18.43 -8.38 -8.80
C TYR A 257 17.25 -7.61 -8.20
N ILE A 258 16.82 -6.52 -8.84
CA ILE A 258 15.63 -5.77 -8.39
C ILE A 258 14.38 -6.65 -8.47
N LEU A 259 14.18 -7.37 -9.58
CA LEU A 259 13.05 -8.28 -9.77
C LEU A 259 13.09 -9.44 -8.79
N LEU A 260 14.28 -10.00 -8.51
CA LEU A 260 14.47 -11.05 -7.52
C LEU A 260 14.09 -10.57 -6.11
N GLY A 261 14.56 -9.40 -5.70
CA GLY A 261 14.22 -8.81 -4.41
C GLY A 261 12.71 -8.59 -4.24
N ILE A 262 12.04 -8.11 -5.29
CA ILE A 262 10.57 -7.99 -5.31
C ILE A 262 9.91 -9.37 -5.20
N GLY A 263 10.39 -10.36 -5.95
CA GLY A 263 9.88 -11.73 -5.95
C GLY A 263 9.96 -12.39 -4.57
N ILE A 264 11.10 -12.27 -3.89
CA ILE A 264 11.27 -12.75 -2.50
C ILE A 264 10.25 -12.10 -1.57
N GLY A 265 10.04 -10.78 -1.69
CA GLY A 265 9.06 -10.07 -0.87
C GLY A 265 7.62 -10.54 -1.08
N ILE A 266 7.24 -10.85 -2.32
CA ILE A 266 5.90 -11.38 -2.64
C ILE A 266 5.74 -12.80 -2.11
N ILE A 267 6.72 -13.68 -2.34
CA ILE A 267 6.67 -15.08 -1.88
C ILE A 267 6.63 -15.14 -0.35
N GLY A 268 7.44 -14.32 0.33
CA GLY A 268 7.44 -14.25 1.80
C GLY A 268 6.07 -13.86 2.37
N LYS A 269 5.32 -13.00 1.68
CA LYS A 269 3.93 -12.70 2.05
C LYS A 269 3.00 -13.88 1.81
N ILE A 270 3.06 -14.51 0.63
CA ILE A 270 2.20 -15.67 0.29
C ILE A 270 2.35 -16.81 1.30
N ILE A 271 3.58 -17.05 1.78
CA ILE A 271 3.84 -18.08 2.79
C ILE A 271 3.19 -17.72 4.13
N ARG A 272 3.18 -16.44 4.52
CA ARG A 272 2.60 -15.97 5.78
C ARG A 272 1.07 -16.00 5.79
N THR A 273 0.44 -15.94 4.61
CA THR A 273 -1.03 -15.95 4.46
C THR A 273 -1.61 -17.36 4.27
N ARG A 274 -0.80 -18.41 4.25
CA ARG A 274 -1.22 -19.81 4.25
C ARG A 274 -1.01 -20.44 5.62
#